data_AF-A0A9D1G2L7-F1
#
_entry.id   AF-A0A9D1G2L7-F1
#
_cell.length_a   1.000
_cell.length_b   1.000
_cell.length_c   1.000
_cell.angle_alpha   90.00
_cell.angle_beta   90.00
_cell.angle_gamma   90.00
#
_symmetry.space_group_name_H-M   'P 1'
#
loop_
_entity.id
_entity.type
_entity.pdbx_description
1 polymer ?
#
loop_
_entity_poly.entity_id
_entity_poly.type
_entity_poly.pdbx_seq_one_letter_code
_entity_poly.pdbx_strand_id
1 'polypeptide(L)' 'FRTTDVTGTIKLPEGVEMVMPGDNIDMEITLITPIAAEEGLRFAIREGGRTVGSGVVTKVLG' A
#
# COMPACT_ATOMS: atom_id res chain seq x y z
N PHE A 1 -6.21 -16.46 1.62
CA PHE A 1 -5.16 -16.35 2.65
C PHE A 1 -4.53 -14.97 2.54
N ARG A 2 -4.66 -14.10 3.55
CA ARG A 2 -4.03 -12.75 3.60
C ARG A 2 -3.71 -12.37 5.05
N THR A 3 -2.98 -13.21 5.77
CA THR A 3 -2.72 -13.08 7.22
C THR A 3 -1.34 -12.53 7.56
N THR A 4 -0.58 -12.10 6.56
CA THR A 4 0.82 -11.67 6.75
C THR A 4 0.92 -10.17 6.59
N ASP A 5 1.40 -9.50 7.64
CA ASP A 5 1.87 -8.11 7.53
C ASP A 5 3.28 -8.14 6.91
N VAL A 6 3.46 -7.44 5.79
CA VAL A 6 4.77 -7.28 5.13
C VAL A 6 5.08 -5.80 5.07
N THR A 7 6.23 -5.42 5.62
CA THR A 7 6.68 -4.03 5.58
C THR A 7 6.97 -3.63 4.13
N GLY A 8 6.61 -2.41 3.78
CA GLY A 8 6.96 -1.82 2.50
C GLY A 8 7.26 -0.33 2.64
N THR A 9 7.88 0.23 1.62
CA THR A 9 8.06 1.66 1.45
C THR A 9 7.03 2.20 0.47
N ILE A 10 6.56 3.42 0.71
CA ILE A 10 5.59 4.11 -0.12
C ILE A 10 6.32 5.25 -0.83
N LYS A 11 6.10 5.39 -2.13
CA LYS A 11 6.50 6.56 -2.91
C LYS A 11 5.24 7.27 -3.39
N LEU A 12 5.13 8.53 -2.97
CA LEU A 12 4.03 9.41 -3.35
C LEU A 12 4.25 9.97 -4.76
N PRO A 13 3.18 10.41 -5.44
CA PRO A 13 3.28 11.14 -6.70
C PRO A 13 4.17 12.37 -6.58
N GLU A 14 4.78 12.78 -7.69
CA GLU A 14 5.61 13.98 -7.73
C GLU A 14 4.82 15.21 -7.29
N GLY A 15 5.43 16.05 -6.44
CA GLY A 15 4.78 17.23 -5.87
C GLY A 15 3.84 16.96 -4.68
N VAL A 16 3.62 15.69 -4.30
CA VAL A 16 2.84 15.34 -3.10
C VAL A 16 3.78 15.05 -1.94
N GLU A 17 3.85 15.98 -1.00
CA GLU A 17 4.70 15.84 0.20
C GLU A 17 4.00 15.10 1.35
N MET A 18 2.66 15.15 1.40
CA MET A 18 1.88 14.60 2.50
C MET A 18 0.51 14.10 2.00
N VAL A 19 0.00 13.05 2.65
CA VAL A 19 -1.36 12.53 2.45
C VAL A 19 -2.13 12.73 3.75
N MET A 20 -3.30 13.37 3.69
CA MET A 20 -4.11 13.67 4.86
C MET A 20 -5.14 12.54 5.14
N PRO A 21 -5.60 12.38 6.39
CA PRO A 21 -6.69 11.45 6.68
C PRO A 21 -7.95 11.78 5.87
N GLY A 22 -8.43 10.81 5.09
CA GLY A 22 -9.59 10.96 4.21
C GLY A 22 -9.26 11.17 2.74
N ASP A 23 -7.99 11.38 2.39
CA ASP A 23 -7.56 11.51 1.01
C ASP A 23 -7.52 10.16 0.29
N ASN A 24 -7.82 10.20 -1.01
CA ASN A 24 -7.64 9.09 -1.93
C ASN A 24 -6.53 9.44 -2.91
N ILE A 25 -5.50 8.59 -3.00
CA ILE A 25 -4.34 8.84 -3.85
C ILE A 25 -3.78 7.54 -4.42
N ASP A 26 -3.23 7.62 -5.63
CA ASP A 26 -2.41 6.56 -6.20
C ASP A 26 -0.97 6.66 -5.67
N MET A 27 -0.40 5.53 -5.25
CA MET A 27 0.95 5.48 -4.70
C MET A 27 1.67 4.21 -5.16
N GLU A 28 2.99 4.31 -5.31
CA GLU A 28 3.84 3.14 -5.58
C GLU A 28 4.26 2.52 -4.24
N ILE A 29 4.10 1.20 -4.11
CA ILE A 29 4.48 0.46 -2.90
C ILE A 29 5.53 -0.58 -3.25
N THR A 30 6.66 -0.55 -2.54
CA THR A 30 7.73 -1.56 -2.66
C THR A 30 7.78 -2.37 -1.38
N LEU A 31 7.53 -3.67 -1.48
CA LEU A 31 7.54 -4.59 -0.33
C LEU A 31 8.96 -5.10 -0.06
N ILE A 32 9.34 -5.24 1.22
CA ILE A 32 10.68 -5.78 1.59
C ILE A 32 10.82 -7.28 1.30
N THR A 33 9.70 -7.97 1.14
CA THR A 33 9.65 -9.40 0.83
C THR A 33 8.62 -9.62 -0.26
N PRO A 34 8.94 -10.40 -1.31
CA PRO A 34 7.99 -10.71 -2.36
C PRO A 34 6.75 -11.40 -1.81
N ILE A 35 5.57 -10.97 -2.29
CA ILE A 35 4.30 -11.65 -2.05
C ILE A 35 3.62 -11.91 -3.38
N ALA A 36 2.77 -12.94 -3.42
CA ALA A 36 1.86 -13.11 -4.53
C ALA A 36 0.82 -11.97 -4.49
N ALA A 37 0.84 -11.13 -5.53
CA ALA A 37 -0.10 -10.03 -5.71
C ALA A 37 -0.67 -10.04 -7.13
N GLU A 38 -1.92 -9.64 -7.25
CA GLU A 38 -2.65 -9.53 -8.51
C GLU A 38 -3.43 -8.22 -8.54
N GLU A 39 -3.74 -7.70 -9.73
CA GLU A 39 -4.59 -6.52 -9.87
C GLU A 39 -5.98 -6.80 -9.27
N GLY A 40 -6.54 -5.81 -8.57
CA GLY A 40 -7.79 -5.96 -7.81
C GLY A 40 -7.62 -6.56 -6.41
N LEU A 41 -6.42 -7.03 -6.04
CA LEU A 41 -6.14 -7.49 -4.68
C LEU A 41 -6.31 -6.33 -3.68
N ARG A 42 -7.25 -6.47 -2.76
CA ARG A 42 -7.46 -5.51 -1.66
C ARG A 42 -6.50 -5.76 -0.49
N PHE A 43 -5.98 -4.69 0.08
CA PHE A 43 -5.08 -4.73 1.24
C PHE A 43 -5.40 -3.61 2.25
N ALA A 44 -4.84 -3.74 3.45
CA ALA A 44 -4.87 -2.74 4.49
C ALA A 44 -3.44 -2.24 4.77
N ILE A 45 -3.31 -0.95 5.05
CA ILE A 45 -2.05 -0.35 5.54
C ILE A 45 -2.16 -0.27 7.06
N ARG A 46 -1.17 -0.83 7.74
CA ARG A 46 -1.16 -0.92 9.21
C ARG A 46 0.12 -0.33 9.78
N GLU A 47 -0.04 0.49 10.82
CA GLU A 47 1.06 1.08 11.58
C GLU A 47 0.78 0.90 13.07
N GLY A 48 1.77 0.43 13.83
CA GLY A 48 1.61 0.16 15.27
C GLY A 48 0.46 -0.80 15.60
N GLY A 49 0.13 -1.73 14.69
CA GLY A 49 -0.96 -2.69 14.84
C GLY A 49 -2.36 -2.14 14.49
N ARG A 50 -2.50 -0.86 14.14
CA ARG A 50 -3.77 -0.22 13.77
C ARG A 50 -3.87 -0.06 12.25
N THR A 51 -5.06 -0.22 11.70
CA THR A 51 -5.34 0.08 10.29
C THR A 51 -5.41 1.60 10.12
N VAL A 52 -4.57 2.14 9.23
CA VAL A 52 -4.49 3.57 8.91
C VAL A 52 -4.94 3.88 7.48
N GLY A 53 -5.04 2.86 6.63
CA GLY A 53 -5.52 3.01 5.26
C GLY A 53 -5.98 1.69 4.66
N SER A 54 -6.64 1.76 3.52
CA SER A 54 -7.04 0.61 2.72
C SER A 54 -6.77 0.89 1.26
N GLY A 55 -6.32 -0.13 0.53
CA GLY A 55 -5.97 0.00 -0.88
C GLY A 55 -6.42 -1.18 -1.72
N VAL A 56 -6.30 -0.99 -3.02
CA VAL A 56 -6.46 -2.03 -4.04
C VAL A 56 -5.26 -1.96 -4.97
N VAL A 57 -4.68 -3.11 -5.30
CA VAL A 57 -3.58 -3.17 -6.28
C VAL A 57 -4.12 -2.79 -7.64
N THR A 58 -3.64 -1.69 -8.20
CA THR A 58 -4.03 -1.21 -9.54
C THR A 58 -3.14 -1.78 -10.64
N LYS A 59 -1.85 -2.03 -10.33
CA LYS A 59 -0.86 -2.60 -11.25
C LYS A 59 0.30 -3.24 -10.47
N VAL A 60 0.85 -4.34 -10.96
CA VAL A 60 2.09 -4.95 -10.44
C VAL A 60 3.28 -4.50 -11.30
N LEU A 61 4.33 -3.95 -10.67
CA LEU A 61 5.44 -3.31 -11.39
C LEU A 61 6.67 -4.20 -11.60
N GLY A 62 6.84 -5.27 -10.82
CA GLY A 62 7.94 -6.24 -10.96
C GLY A 62 9.24 -5.83 -10.26
#